data_AF-A0A3L7SFE6-F1
#
_entry.id   AF-A0A3L7SFE6-F1
#
_cell.length_a   1.000
_cell.length_b   1.000
_cell.length_c   1.000
_cell.angle_alpha   90.00
_cell.angle_beta   90.00
_cell.angle_gamma   90.00
#
_symmetry.space_group_name_H-M   'P 1'
#
loop_
_entity.id
_entity.type
_entity.pdbx_description
1 polymer ?
#
loop_
_entity_poly.entity_id
_entity_poly.type
_entity_poly.pdbx_seq_one_letter_code
_entity_poly.pdbx_strand_id
1 'polypeptide(L)'
;MEVVMVNGHVDANRLGIVGAVLLTAWHGVWVTLSATGAAQRVADFVLRMHGMKSEVAMGPFEPGMAVLLLMSTAALGYIVGAAGAGLWNCLGAVRLRGKAGVSARV
;
A
#
# COMPACT_ATOMS: atom_id res chain seq x y z
N MET A 1 -2.51 -23.91 -32.28
CA MET A 1 -2.87 -23.78 -30.86
C MET A 1 -1.92 -22.76 -30.25
N GLU A 2 -2.38 -21.53 -30.07
CA GLU A 2 -1.59 -20.47 -29.46
C GLU A 2 -1.71 -20.59 -27.93
N VAL A 3 -0.63 -21.01 -27.28
CA VAL A 3 -0.56 -21.00 -25.82
C VAL A 3 -0.39 -19.55 -25.38
N VAL A 4 -1.50 -18.88 -25.06
CA VAL A 4 -1.45 -17.57 -24.41
C VAL A 4 -0.87 -17.76 -23.02
N MET A 5 0.45 -17.58 -22.90
CA MET A 5 1.15 -17.53 -21.63
C MET A 5 0.58 -16.37 -20.82
N VAL A 6 -0.11 -16.66 -19.72
CA VAL A 6 -0.56 -15.63 -18.77
C VAL A 6 0.68 -15.12 -18.04
N ASN A 7 1.35 -14.12 -18.61
CA ASN A 7 2.44 -13.37 -17.98
C ASN A 7 1.88 -12.45 -16.88
N GLY A 8 1.34 -13.05 -15.82
CA GLY A 8 0.70 -12.33 -14.71
C GLY A 8 1.23 -12.71 -13.34
N HIS A 9 2.31 -13.49 -13.24
CA HIS A 9 2.86 -13.86 -11.93
C HIS A 9 3.61 -12.68 -11.30
N VAL A 10 3.21 -12.30 -10.10
CA VAL A 10 3.82 -11.19 -9.35
C VAL A 10 4.71 -11.75 -8.23
N ASP A 11 5.95 -11.29 -8.17
CA ASP A 11 6.86 -11.64 -7.08
C ASP A 11 6.43 -10.93 -5.79
N ALA A 12 6.18 -11.70 -4.73
CA ALA A 12 5.65 -11.18 -3.47
C ALA A 12 6.65 -10.30 -2.71
N ASN A 13 7.95 -10.62 -2.78
CA ASN A 13 8.97 -9.82 -2.12
C ASN A 13 9.11 -8.46 -2.80
N ARG A 14 9.14 -8.43 -4.14
CA ARG A 14 9.18 -7.18 -4.91
C ARG A 14 7.97 -6.30 -4.64
N LEU A 15 6.76 -6.87 -4.68
CA LEU A 15 5.55 -6.08 -4.41
C LEU A 15 5.47 -5.63 -2.94
N GLY A 16 5.95 -6.46 -2.00
CA GLY A 16 6.12 -6.07 -0.61
C GLY A 16 7.06 -4.88 -0.45
N ILE A 17 8.26 -4.92 -1.03
CA ILE A 17 9.21 -3.79 -0.99
C ILE A 17 8.60 -2.52 -1.59
N VAL A 18 7.91 -2.63 -2.73
CA VAL A 18 7.20 -1.49 -3.33
C VAL A 18 6.16 -0.92 -2.36
N GLY A 19 5.35 -1.77 -1.73
CA GLY A 19 4.36 -1.36 -0.73
C GLY A 19 5.00 -0.67 0.48
N ALA A 20 6.09 -1.23 1.02
CA ALA A 20 6.84 -0.66 2.13
C ALA A 20 7.39 0.73 1.77
N VAL A 21 8.07 0.86 0.64
CA VAL A 21 8.69 2.12 0.20
C VAL A 21 7.63 3.19 -0.04
N LEU A 22 6.55 2.88 -0.77
CA LEU A 22 5.51 3.86 -1.08
C LEU A 22 4.80 4.33 0.19
N LEU A 23 4.41 3.40 1.08
CA LEU A 23 3.68 3.75 2.28
C LEU A 23 4.55 4.53 3.27
N THR A 24 5.80 4.11 3.48
CA THR A 24 6.74 4.84 4.34
C THR A 24 7.12 6.20 3.75
N ALA A 25 7.34 6.31 2.44
CA ALA A 25 7.65 7.59 1.80
C ALA A 25 6.50 8.58 1.95
N TRP A 26 5.26 8.13 1.75
CA TRP A 26 4.07 8.95 1.97
C TRP A 26 4.00 9.48 3.40
N HIS A 27 4.26 8.62 4.39
CA HIS A 27 4.31 9.05 5.79
C HIS A 27 5.55 9.90 6.11
N GLY A 28 6.65 9.70 5.42
CA GLY A 28 7.86 10.54 5.50
C GLY A 28 7.57 11.99 5.11
N VAL A 29 6.71 12.22 4.12
CA VAL A 29 6.21 13.56 3.78
C VAL A 29 5.47 14.18 4.98
N TRP A 30 4.55 13.44 5.60
CA TRP A 30 3.83 13.93 6.79
C TRP A 30 4.74 14.17 7.98
N VAL A 31 5.71 13.29 8.25
CA VAL A 31 6.75 13.48 9.28
C VAL A 31 7.52 14.77 9.02
N THR A 32 7.90 15.02 7.77
CA THR A 32 8.61 16.26 7.37
C THR A 32 7.74 17.49 7.63
N LEU A 33 6.47 17.46 7.21
CA LEU A 33 5.54 18.56 7.47
C LEU A 33 5.34 18.83 8.96
N SER A 34 5.30 17.78 9.79
CA SER A 34 5.18 17.91 11.24
C SER A 34 6.43 18.53 11.85
N ALA A 35 7.61 18.08 11.41
CA ALA A 35 8.89 18.64 11.86
C ALA A 35 9.08 20.12 11.48
N THR A 36 8.53 20.56 10.35
CA THR A 36 8.58 21.99 9.94
C THR A 36 7.39 22.82 10.42
N GLY A 37 6.46 22.24 11.19
CA GLY A 37 5.24 22.94 11.66
C GLY A 37 4.21 23.25 10.57
N ALA A 38 4.36 22.69 9.36
CA ALA A 38 3.46 22.91 8.23
C ALA A 38 2.26 21.93 8.22
N ALA A 39 2.32 20.86 9.01
CA ALA A 39 1.35 19.76 8.96
C ALA A 39 -0.10 20.21 9.22
N GLN A 40 -0.35 21.11 10.18
CA GLN A 40 -1.70 21.61 10.45
C GLN A 40 -2.31 22.31 9.22
N ARG A 41 -1.55 23.21 8.58
CA ARG A 41 -2.03 23.95 7.40
C ARG A 41 -2.38 23.01 6.25
N VAL A 42 -1.54 22.01 6.01
CA VAL A 42 -1.80 21.00 4.96
C VAL A 42 -2.99 20.13 5.32
N ALA A 43 -3.11 19.71 6.58
CA ALA A 43 -4.26 18.93 7.05
C ALA A 43 -5.58 19.70 6.95
N ASP A 44 -5.60 20.98 7.33
CA ASP A 44 -6.76 21.85 7.21
C ASP A 44 -7.20 22.00 5.75
N PHE A 45 -6.24 22.14 4.83
CA PHE A 45 -6.52 22.16 3.40
C PHE A 45 -7.14 20.85 2.91
N VAL A 46 -6.55 19.70 3.27
CA VAL A 46 -7.05 18.37 2.87
C VAL A 46 -8.44 18.12 3.44
N LEU A 47 -8.67 18.39 4.71
CA LEU A 47 -9.98 18.21 5.36
C LEU A 47 -11.03 19.12 4.73
N ARG A 48 -10.68 20.37 4.41
CA ARG A 48 -11.58 21.29 3.73
C ARG A 48 -11.98 20.78 2.34
N MET A 49 -11.08 20.17 1.58
CA MET A 49 -11.43 19.53 0.30
C MET A 49 -12.45 18.41 0.47
N HIS A 50 -12.49 17.77 1.64
CA HIS A 50 -13.47 16.75 2.00
C HIS A 50 -14.71 17.31 2.72
N GLY A 51 -14.88 18.65 2.78
CA GLY A 51 -16.00 19.29 3.48
C GLY A 51 -15.96 19.14 5.00
N MET A 52 -14.79 18.80 5.57
CA MET A 52 -14.57 18.61 7.00
C MET A 52 -13.67 19.71 7.58
N LYS A 53 -13.72 19.88 8.91
CA LYS A 53 -12.76 20.68 9.69
C LYS A 53 -12.19 19.81 10.80
N SER A 54 -10.94 20.05 11.19
CA SER A 54 -10.41 19.44 12.41
C SER A 54 -10.90 20.23 13.63
N GLU A 55 -11.38 19.54 14.66
CA GLU A 55 -11.63 20.15 15.98
C GLU A 55 -10.43 19.97 16.94
N VAL A 56 -9.41 19.23 16.49
CA VAL A 56 -8.20 18.94 17.25
C VAL A 56 -7.00 19.53 16.53
N ALA A 57 -6.14 20.23 17.28
CA ALA A 57 -4.88 20.75 16.77
C ALA A 57 -3.79 19.68 16.82
N MET A 58 -2.88 19.69 15.85
CA MET A 58 -1.68 18.87 15.87
C MET A 58 -0.76 19.31 17.02
N GLY A 59 -0.30 18.33 17.79
CA GLY A 59 0.66 18.54 18.88
C GLY A 59 2.09 18.83 18.37
N PRO A 60 3.02 19.12 19.28
CA PRO A 60 4.43 19.31 18.94
C PRO A 60 5.03 18.04 18.32
N PHE A 61 6.03 18.22 17.45
CA PHE A 61 6.74 17.10 16.83
C PHE A 61 7.48 16.26 17.87
N GLU A 62 7.21 14.96 17.87
CA GLU A 62 7.86 13.98 18.76
C GLU A 62 8.65 12.98 17.89
N PRO A 63 10.00 13.02 17.90
CA PRO A 63 10.83 12.19 17.03
C PRO A 63 10.64 10.68 17.25
N GLY A 64 10.38 10.23 18.48
CA GLY A 64 10.15 8.83 18.79
C GLY A 64 8.94 8.26 18.05
N MET A 65 7.81 8.97 18.09
CA MET A 65 6.59 8.63 17.38
C MET A 65 6.76 8.71 15.87
N ALA A 66 7.58 9.65 15.37
CA ALA A 66 7.89 9.73 13.95
C ALA A 66 8.65 8.47 13.46
N VAL A 67 9.68 8.03 14.19
CA VAL A 67 10.40 6.77 13.88
C VAL A 67 9.46 5.58 13.95
N LEU A 68 8.65 5.48 15.01
CA LEU A 68 7.70 4.39 15.19
C LEU A 68 6.67 4.33 14.04
N LEU A 69 6.18 5.50 13.57
CA LEU A 69 5.27 5.60 12.44
C LEU A 69 5.92 5.08 11.15
N LEU A 70 7.14 5.51 10.83
CA LEU A 70 7.84 5.08 9.62
C LEU A 70 8.13 3.57 9.63
N MET A 71 8.53 3.02 10.78
CA MET A 71 8.78 1.58 10.92
C MET A 71 7.49 0.76 10.80
N SER A 72 6.42 1.21 11.45
CA SER A 72 5.11 0.55 11.41
C SER A 72 4.52 0.56 9.99
N THR A 73 4.63 1.69 9.29
CA THR A 73 4.14 1.82 7.92
C THR A 73 4.99 1.03 6.92
N ALA A 74 6.30 0.90 7.13
CA ALA A 74 7.15 0.02 6.31
C ALA A 74 6.72 -1.44 6.44
N ALA A 75 6.54 -1.92 7.68
CA ALA A 75 6.12 -3.27 7.97
C ALA A 75 4.72 -3.56 7.38
N LEU A 76 3.75 -2.67 7.61
CA LEU A 76 2.39 -2.81 7.06
C LEU A 76 2.39 -2.78 5.53
N GLY A 77 3.14 -1.85 4.92
CA GLY A 77 3.25 -1.75 3.46
C GLY A 77 3.85 -3.01 2.86
N TYR A 78 4.88 -3.59 3.48
CA TYR A 78 5.46 -4.86 3.06
C TYR A 78 4.45 -6.01 3.11
N ILE A 79 3.77 -6.16 4.25
CA ILE A 79 2.80 -7.23 4.46
C ILE A 79 1.64 -7.14 3.46
N VAL A 80 1.07 -5.94 3.28
CA VAL A 80 -0.03 -5.70 2.35
C VAL A 80 0.41 -5.95 0.91
N GLY A 81 1.60 -5.49 0.51
CA GLY A 81 2.14 -5.73 -0.83
C GLY A 81 2.38 -7.22 -1.11
N ALA A 82 3.02 -7.94 -0.19
CA ALA A 82 3.26 -9.37 -0.32
C ALA A 82 1.95 -10.18 -0.35
N ALA A 83 0.98 -9.83 0.50
CA ALA A 83 -0.35 -10.43 0.52
C ALA A 83 -1.10 -10.18 -0.80
N GLY A 84 -1.01 -8.97 -1.35
CA GLY A 84 -1.59 -8.61 -2.64
C GLY A 84 -1.04 -9.45 -3.79
N ALA A 85 0.28 -9.69 -3.83
CA ALA A 85 0.90 -10.58 -4.81
C ALA A 85 0.40 -12.02 -4.65
N GLY A 86 0.32 -12.53 -3.41
CA GLY A 86 -0.22 -13.86 -3.12
C GLY A 86 -1.66 -14.02 -3.60
N LEU A 87 -2.52 -13.04 -3.33
CA LEU A 87 -3.92 -13.03 -3.78
C LEU A 87 -4.01 -13.01 -5.31
N TRP A 88 -3.23 -12.15 -5.96
CA TRP A 88 -3.19 -12.04 -7.42
C TRP A 88 -2.80 -13.36 -8.09
N ASN A 89 -1.73 -13.98 -7.59
CA ASN A 89 -1.24 -15.27 -8.10
C ASN A 89 -2.25 -16.40 -7.85
N CYS A 90 -2.90 -16.41 -6.68
CA CYS A 90 -3.93 -17.39 -6.34
C CYS A 90 -5.13 -17.30 -7.30
N LEU A 91 -5.66 -16.10 -7.53
CA LEU A 91 -6.77 -15.87 -8.46
C LEU A 91 -6.39 -16.24 -9.90
N GLY A 92 -5.15 -15.95 -10.32
CA GLY A 92 -4.61 -16.38 -11.61
C GLY A 92 -4.58 -17.91 -11.75
N ALA A 93 -4.15 -18.63 -10.71
CA ALA A 93 -4.10 -20.09 -10.71
C ALA A 93 -5.49 -20.75 -10.80
N VAL A 94 -6.49 -20.21 -10.10
CA VAL A 94 -7.89 -20.68 -10.17
C VAL A 94 -8.42 -20.62 -11.61
N ARG A 95 -8.14 -19.53 -12.33
CA ARG A 95 -8.58 -19.35 -13.73
C ARG A 95 -8.00 -20.41 -14.68
N LEU A 96 -6.74 -20.81 -14.47
CA LEU A 96 -6.08 -21.82 -15.31
C LEU A 96 -6.68 -23.22 -15.09
N ARG A 97 -6.95 -23.60 -13.83
CA ARG A 97 -7.59 -24.89 -13.50
C ARG A 97 -9.00 -25.01 -14.09
N GLY A 98 -9.78 -23.92 -14.07
CA GLY A 98 -11.12 -23.90 -14.67
C GLY A 98 -11.13 -24.16 -16.17
N LYS A 99 -10.19 -23.59 -16.93
CA LYS A 99 -10.08 -23.83 -18.39
C LYS A 99 -9.68 -25.27 -18.72
N ALA A 100 -8.73 -25.84 -17.98
CA ALA A 100 -8.28 -27.22 -18.19
C ALA A 100 -9.40 -28.24 -17.93
N GLY A 101 -10.23 -28.03 -16.90
CA GLY A 101 -11.36 -28.91 -16.58
C GLY A 101 -12.53 -28.85 -17.58
N VAL A 102 -12.65 -27.79 -18.37
CA VAL A 102 -13.64 -27.67 -19.46
C VAL A 102 -13.14 -28.38 -20.73
N SER A 103 -11.86 -28.23 -21.07
CA SER A 103 -11.29 -28.85 -22.29
C SER A 103 -11.20 -30.38 -22.23
N ALA A 104 -11.15 -30.97 -21.03
CA ALA A 104 -11.10 -32.43 -20.86
C ALA A 104 -12.49 -33.11 -20.85
N ARG A 105 -13.58 -32.34 -21.00
CA ARG A 105 -14.96 -32.83 -21.05
C ARG A 105 -15.60 -32.81 -22.45
N VAL A 106 -14.82 -32.49 -23.48
CA VAL A 106 -15.24 -32.49 -24.89
C VAL A 106 -14.48 -33.58 -25.62
#